data_AF-A0A1G1NJT3-F1
#
_entry.id   AF-A0A1G1NJT3-F1
#
_cell.length_a   1.000
_cell.length_b   1.000
_cell.length_c   1.000
_cell.angle_alpha   90.00
_cell.angle_beta   90.00
_cell.angle_gamma   90.00
#
_symmetry.space_group_name_H-M   'P 1'
#
loop_
_entity.id
_entity.type
_entity.pdbx_description
1 polymer ?
#
loop_
_entity_poly.entity_id
_entity_poly.type
_entity_poly.pdbx_seq_one_letter_code
_entity_poly.pdbx_strand_id
1 'polypeptide(L)' 'MARYGEDILSKAVFILYDKTKTYNLEYKDRQGNLKPVQFSFYIWKRIDGFIIDSVKKEIRRQRRHESPDWERFDRKDSR' A
#
# COMPACT_ATOMS: atom_id res chain seq x y z
N MET A 1 -1.69 -18.21 -2.18
CA MET A 1 -1.81 -17.34 -0.99
C MET A 1 -0.46 -17.10 -0.31
N ALA A 2 0.30 -18.14 0.08
CA ALA A 2 1.56 -18.00 0.85
C ALA A 2 2.61 -17.03 0.24
N ARG A 3 2.88 -17.13 -1.06
CA ARG A 3 3.89 -16.31 -1.76
C ARG A 3 3.60 -14.80 -1.75
N TYR A 4 2.34 -14.38 -1.58
CA TYR A 4 1.96 -12.96 -1.54
C TYR A 4 2.18 -12.33 -0.16
N GLY A 5 2.01 -13.12 0.90
CA GLY A 5 2.29 -12.69 2.26
C GLY A 5 3.76 -12.33 2.44
N GLU A 6 4.66 -13.19 1.93
CA GLU A 6 6.11 -12.96 1.95
C GLU A 6 6.53 -11.70 1.18
N ASP A 7 5.88 -11.43 0.05
CA ASP A 7 6.19 -10.27 -0.80
C ASP A 7 5.77 -8.94 -0.14
N ILE A 8 4.63 -8.94 0.55
CA ILE A 8 4.14 -7.82 1.35
C ILE A 8 5.06 -7.61 2.57
N LEU A 9 5.41 -8.69 3.28
CA LEU A 9 6.31 -8.66 4.43
C LEU A 9 7.68 -8.10 4.04
N SER A 10 8.26 -8.58 2.95
CA SER A 10 9.57 -8.13 2.47
C SER A 10 9.57 -6.64 2.13
N LYS A 11 8.50 -6.14 1.50
CA LYS A 11 8.34 -4.71 1.19
C LYS A 11 8.09 -3.86 2.45
N ALA A 12 7.38 -4.40 3.44
CA ALA A 12 7.14 -3.72 4.71
C ALA A 12 8.44 -3.46 5.49
N VAL A 13 9.44 -4.36 5.40
CA VAL A 13 10.76 -4.17 6.01
C VAL A 13 11.47 -2.93 5.44
N PHE A 14 11.42 -2.72 4.12
CA PHE A 14 12.00 -1.52 3.51
C PHE A 14 11.26 -0.24 3.92
N ILE A 15 9.93 -0.30 4.02
CA ILE A 15 9.10 0.82 4.50
C ILE A 15 9.46 1.18 5.94
N LEU A 16 9.65 0.17 6.81
CA LEU A 16 10.10 0.37 8.18
C LEU A 16 11.46 1.07 8.21
N TYR A 17 12.44 0.55 7.46
CA TYR A 17 13.78 1.11 7.41
C TYR A 17 13.78 2.58 6.94
N ASP A 18 13.05 2.91 5.88
CA ASP A 18 12.92 4.30 5.42
C ASP A 18 12.29 5.20 6.48
N LYS A 19 11.25 4.71 7.17
CA LYS A 19 10.56 5.49 8.19
C LYS A 19 11.40 5.75 9.43
N THR A 20 12.30 4.83 9.82
CA THR A 20 13.25 5.08 10.93
C THR A 20 14.11 6.31 10.68
N LYS A 21 14.51 6.58 9.43
CA LYS A 21 15.33 7.74 9.06
C LYS A 21 14.57 9.06 9.15
N THR A 22 13.27 9.02 8.88
CA THR A 22 12.40 10.22 8.85
C THR A 22 11.63 10.44 10.15
N TYR A 23 11.80 9.57 11.14
CA TYR A 23 11.05 9.62 12.38
C TYR A 23 11.53 10.79 13.25
N ASN A 24 10.64 11.75 13.47
CA ASN A 24 10.95 12.95 14.22
C ASN A 24 10.51 12.81 15.68
N LEU A 25 11.48 12.57 16.58
CA LEU A 25 11.27 12.56 18.03
C LEU A 25 10.90 13.94 18.60
N GLU A 26 11.20 15.01 17.87
CA GLU A 26 10.94 16.39 18.25
C GLU A 26 9.64 16.92 17.65
N TYR A 27 8.73 16.04 17.21
CA TYR A 27 7.45 16.46 16.67
C TYR A 27 6.70 17.34 17.68
N LYS A 28 6.36 18.56 17.25
CA LYS A 28 5.58 19.53 18.03
C LYS A 28 4.16 19.61 17.48
N ASP A 29 3.19 19.72 18.38
CA ASP A 29 1.83 20.03 17.98
C ASP A 29 1.70 21.49 17.50
N ARG A 30 0.49 21.88 17.07
CA ARG A 30 0.22 23.24 16.57
C ARG A 30 0.41 24.33 17.64
N GLN A 31 0.47 23.97 18.92
CA GLN A 31 0.67 24.87 20.04
C GLN A 31 2.16 24.93 20.44
N GLY A 32 3.03 24.18 19.77
CA GLY A 32 4.47 24.15 20.02
C GLY A 32 4.89 23.16 21.10
N ASN A 33 3.97 22.35 21.64
CA ASN A 33 4.28 21.36 22.66
C ASN A 33 4.91 20.12 22.02
N LEU A 34 5.96 19.58 22.65
CA LEU A 34 6.53 18.29 22.24
C LEU A 34 5.49 17.20 22.42
N LYS A 35 5.14 16.55 21.30
CA LYS A 35 4.20 15.44 21.27
C LYS A 35 4.80 14.31 20.43
N PRO A 36 5.85 13.64 20.95
CA PRO A 36 6.48 12.53 20.24
C PRO A 36 5.42 11.47 19.95
N VAL A 37 5.14 11.24 18.66
CA VAL A 37 4.25 10.17 18.23
C VAL A 37 4.98 8.86 18.47
N GLN A 38 4.39 7.90 19.18
CA GLN A 38 5.04 6.60 19.39
C GLN A 38 5.48 5.98 18.06
N PHE A 39 6.76 5.60 17.97
CA PHE A 39 7.37 5.02 16.78
C PHE A 39 6.53 3.88 16.20
N SER A 40 6.09 2.95 17.04
CA SER A 40 5.23 1.83 16.63
C SER A 40 3.95 2.31 15.95
N PHE A 41 3.25 3.30 16.49
CA PHE A 41 2.01 3.82 15.90
C PHE A 41 2.25 4.50 14.56
N TYR A 42 3.35 5.26 14.45
CA TYR A 42 3.76 5.92 13.20
C TYR A 42 4.05 4.91 12.09
N ILE A 43 4.76 3.82 12.43
CA ILE A 43 5.08 2.72 11.52
C ILE A 43 3.81 1.96 11.10
N TRP A 44 2.99 1.55 12.08
CA TRP A 44 1.78 0.76 11.81
C TRP A 44 0.84 1.48 10.84
N LYS A 45 0.63 2.79 10.99
CA LYS A 45 -0.16 3.58 10.04
C LYS A 45 0.32 3.48 8.59
N ARG A 46 1.63 3.39 8.36
CA ARG A 46 2.19 3.24 7.01
C ARG A 46 2.09 1.82 6.49
N ILE A 47 2.33 0.82 7.34
CA ILE A 47 2.20 -0.59 6.98
C ILE A 47 0.75 -0.92 6.65
N ASP A 48 -0.21 -0.47 7.45
CA ASP A 48 -1.64 -0.68 7.22
C ASP A 48 -2.09 -0.11 5.87
N GLY A 49 -1.69 1.13 5.57
CA GLY A 49 -1.97 1.75 4.27
C GLY A 49 -1.38 0.95 3.11
N PHE A 50 -0.14 0.48 3.25
CA PHE A 50 0.53 -0.33 2.23
C PHE A 50 -0.17 -1.68 2.00
N ILE A 51 -0.60 -2.37 3.06
CA ILE A 51 -1.34 -3.63 2.96
C ILE A 51 -2.67 -3.39 2.23
N ILE A 52 -3.43 -2.37 2.65
CA ILE A 52 -4.72 -2.02 2.03
C ILE A 52 -4.55 -1.73 0.54
N ASP A 53 -3.54 -0.93 0.17
CA ASP A 53 -3.26 -0.58 -1.22
C ASP A 53 -2.85 -1.81 -2.05
N SER A 54 -2.05 -2.70 -1.46
CA SER A 54 -1.64 -3.95 -2.10
C SER A 54 -2.84 -4.86 -2.37
N VAL A 55 -3.73 -5.03 -1.40
CA VAL A 55 -4.96 -5.81 -1.55
C VAL A 55 -5.88 -5.19 -2.60
N LYS A 56 -6.09 -3.87 -2.56
CA LYS A 56 -6.91 -3.15 -3.56
C LYS A 56 -6.35 -3.32 -4.97
N LYS A 57 -5.03 -3.24 -5.14
CA LYS A 57 -4.37 -3.42 -6.44
C LYS A 57 -4.61 -4.82 -7.00
N GLU A 58 -4.59 -5.83 -6.15
CA GLU A 58 -4.85 -7.21 -6.55
C GLU A 58 -6.32 -7.44 -6.93
N ILE A 59 -7.27 -6.94 -6.13
CA ILE A 59 -8.70 -7.01 -6.47
C ILE A 59 -8.97 -6.37 -7.84
N ARG A 60 -8.33 -5.22 -8.12
CA ARG A 60 -8.40 -4.55 -9.44
C ARG A 60 -7.75 -5.37 -10.56
N ARG A 61 -6.75 -6.18 -10.27
CA ARG A 61 -6.11 -7.07 -11.24
C ARG A 61 -7.03 -8.25 -11.56
N GLN A 62 -7.62 -8.88 -10.54
CA GLN A 62 -8.56 -9.98 -10.70
C GLN A 62 -9.80 -9.57 -11.51
N ARG A 63 -10.41 -8.43 -11.19
CA ARG A 63 -11.53 -7.88 -11.98
C ARG A 63 -11.19 -7.65 -13.46
N ARG A 64 -9.95 -7.26 -13.76
CA ARG A 64 -9.47 -7.09 -15.15
C ARG A 64 -9.22 -8.42 -15.87
N HIS A 65 -8.94 -9.49 -15.13
CA HIS A 65 -8.84 -10.84 -15.70
C HIS A 65 -10.21 -11.50 -15.90
N GLU A 66 -11.19 -11.21 -15.05
CA GLU A 66 -12.57 -11.71 -15.17
C GLU A 66 -13.39 -11.03 -16.27
N SER A 67 -13.00 -9.81 -16.66
CA SER A 67 -13.57 -9.10 -17.81
C SER A 67 -12.47 -8.90 -18.86
N PRO A 68 -12.08 -9.96 -19.62
CA PRO A 68 -11.34 -9.76 -20.85
C PRO A 68 -12.26 -8.97 -21.77
N ASP A 69 -11.81 -7.81 -22.24
CA ASP A 69 -12.50 -6.91 -23.15
C ASP A 69 -12.54 -7.50 -24.58
N TRP A 70 -13.07 -8.72 -24.73
CA TRP A 70 -13.24 -9.41 -26.02
C TRP A 70 -14.30 -8.72 -26.88
N GLU A 71 -15.25 -8.01 -26.25
CA GLU A 71 -16.30 -7.21 -26.92
C GLU A 71 -15.73 -6.12 -27.85
N ARG A 72 -14.48 -5.68 -27.61
CA ARG A 72 -13.80 -4.67 -28.43
C ARG A 72 -13.29 -5.21 -29.76
N PHE A 73 -13.02 -6.51 -29.86
CA PHE A 73 -12.52 -7.14 -31.10
C PHE A 73 -13.67 -7.57 -32.02
N ASP A 74 -14.79 -8.07 -31.48
CA ASP A 74 -15.94 -8.51 -32.28
C ASP A 74 -16.59 -7.38 -33.10
N ARG A 75 -16.54 -6.14 -32.62
CA ARG A 75 -17.11 -4.98 -33.33
C ARG A 75 -16.29 -4.49 -34.53
N LYS A 76 -15.05 -4.95 -34.69
CA LYS A 76 -14.18 -4.51 -35.80
C LYS A 76 -14.22 -5.42 -37.02
N ASP A 77 -14.53 -6.70 -36.86
CA ASP A 77 -14.62 -7.67 -37.97
C ASP A 77 -16.01 -7.77 -38.62
N SER A 78 -17.00 -7.02 -38.13
CA SER A 78 -18.37 -7.02 -38.67
C SER A 78 -18.63 -5.90 -39.71
N ARG A 79 -17.61 -5.35 -40.36
CA ARG A 79 -17.73 -4.32 -41.42
C ARG A 79 -17.11 -4.75 -42.73
#